data_AF-A0A327QCZ8-F1
#
_entry.id   AF-A0A327QCZ8-F1
#
_cell.length_a   1.000
_cell.length_b   1.000
_cell.length_c   1.000
_cell.angle_alpha   90.00
_cell.angle_beta   90.00
_cell.angle_gamma   90.00
#
_symmetry.space_group_name_H-M   'P 1'
#
loop_
_entity.id
_entity.type
_entity.pdbx_description
1 polymer ?
#
loop_
_entity_poly.entity_id
_entity_poly.type
_entity_poly.pdbx_seq_one_letter_code
_entity_poly.pdbx_strand_id
1 'polypeptide(L)'
;MNYNRDPKYMHPYIRKQLPQILAAITAKLPADHRVAVVSAFRTPADQFELYKQGRTFKNGKWVKTGSVVTNIDGYTKLSRHNYLPCTAIDIGIFKGNEYLGNSPLYKHVKQGAKFGFDWGGDWSSFKDLPHLEISTSNLKPNIEKNIAIVWQQYLIKAGLYDGALDGIFGPKSTAALQSLTGESQRNKAAYDKLFDQFGPPENL
;
A
#
# COMPACT_ATOMS: atom_id res chain seq x y z
N MET A 1 11.76 9.52 -6.66
CA MET A 1 10.64 8.73 -6.14
C MET A 1 10.21 9.33 -4.83
N ASN A 2 8.96 9.77 -4.74
CA ASN A 2 8.41 10.18 -3.46
C ASN A 2 7.69 8.97 -2.88
N TYR A 3 8.31 8.31 -1.90
CA TYR A 3 7.64 7.28 -1.12
C TYR A 3 6.46 7.93 -0.39
N ASN A 4 5.26 7.72 -0.91
CA ASN A 4 4.09 8.40 -0.40
C ASN A 4 3.68 7.76 0.92
N ARG A 5 3.75 8.55 1.99
CA ARG A 5 3.40 8.13 3.36
C ARG A 5 2.10 8.76 3.85
N ASP A 6 1.38 9.45 2.98
CA ASP A 6 0.11 10.09 3.31
C ASP A 6 -0.92 9.01 3.67
N PRO A 7 -1.47 9.02 4.91
CA PRO A 7 -2.49 8.07 5.33
C PRO A 7 -3.70 8.00 4.41
N LYS A 8 -4.00 9.06 3.64
CA LYS A 8 -5.14 9.06 2.71
C LYS A 8 -5.09 7.93 1.70
N TYR A 9 -3.89 7.57 1.23
CA TYR A 9 -3.73 6.48 0.26
C TYR A 9 -3.65 5.10 0.90
N MET A 10 -3.61 4.97 2.22
CA MET A 10 -3.57 3.66 2.88
C MET A 10 -4.96 3.03 2.91
N HIS A 11 -5.03 1.71 2.86
CA HIS A 11 -6.29 0.98 3.04
C HIS A 11 -6.89 1.28 4.43
N PRO A 12 -8.22 1.40 4.58
CA PRO A 12 -8.87 1.63 5.88
C PRO A 12 -8.38 0.71 7.00
N TYR A 13 -8.16 -0.57 6.66
CA TYR A 13 -7.61 -1.56 7.58
C TYR A 13 -6.21 -1.16 8.13
N ILE A 14 -5.34 -0.59 7.29
CA ILE A 14 -4.04 -0.07 7.74
C ILE A 14 -4.25 1.14 8.64
N ARG A 15 -5.02 2.14 8.21
CA ARG A 15 -5.24 3.36 8.99
C ARG A 15 -5.74 3.06 10.39
N LYS A 16 -6.71 2.15 10.50
CA LYS A 16 -7.30 1.73 11.78
C LYS A 16 -6.27 1.13 12.74
N GLN A 17 -5.35 0.30 12.22
CA GLN A 17 -4.40 -0.44 13.05
C GLN A 17 -3.07 0.28 13.26
N LEU A 18 -2.75 1.26 12.42
CA LEU A 18 -1.42 1.88 12.37
C LEU A 18 -0.94 2.42 13.73
N PRO A 19 -1.75 3.16 14.53
CA PRO A 19 -1.29 3.63 15.84
C PRO A 19 -0.87 2.50 16.78
N GLN A 20 -1.62 1.39 16.78
CA GLN A 20 -1.34 0.24 17.64
C GLN A 20 -0.12 -0.55 17.16
N ILE A 21 0.07 -0.66 15.83
CA ILE A 21 1.26 -1.26 15.24
C ILE A 21 2.51 -0.46 15.63
N LEU A 22 2.50 0.86 15.44
CA LEU A 22 3.64 1.73 15.78
C LEU A 22 3.96 1.68 17.28
N ALA A 23 2.93 1.70 18.13
CA ALA A 23 3.10 1.57 19.58
C ALA A 23 3.70 0.20 19.97
N ALA A 24 3.20 -0.90 19.38
CA ALA A 24 3.70 -2.24 19.66
C ALA A 24 5.15 -2.44 19.23
N ILE A 25 5.56 -1.86 18.10
CA ILE A 25 6.97 -1.89 17.65
C ILE A 25 7.82 -1.03 18.60
N THR A 26 7.40 0.22 18.88
CA THR A 26 8.11 1.14 19.79
C THR A 26 8.37 0.53 21.15
N ALA A 27 7.38 -0.18 21.72
CA ALA A 27 7.51 -0.86 23.02
C ALA A 27 8.57 -1.97 23.06
N LYS A 28 9.14 -2.35 21.90
CA LYS A 28 10.25 -3.32 21.80
C LYS A 28 11.59 -2.68 21.50
N LEU A 29 11.63 -1.36 21.29
CA LEU A 29 12.85 -0.62 20.97
C LEU A 29 13.48 0.02 22.22
N PRO A 30 14.78 0.37 22.18
CA PRO A 30 15.39 1.18 23.23
C PRO A 30 14.71 2.56 23.35
N ALA A 31 14.80 3.19 24.52
CA ALA A 31 14.03 4.39 24.85
C ALA A 31 14.31 5.62 23.94
N ASP A 32 15.49 5.70 23.34
CA ASP A 32 15.89 6.76 22.40
C ASP A 32 15.51 6.48 20.94
N HIS A 33 14.76 5.40 20.70
CA HIS A 33 14.32 5.01 19.36
C HIS A 33 12.85 5.32 19.12
N ARG A 34 12.53 5.64 17.87
CA ARG A 34 11.16 5.82 17.40
C ARG A 34 10.95 5.08 16.09
N VAL A 35 9.69 4.86 15.74
CA VAL A 35 9.28 4.35 14.43
C VAL A 35 8.37 5.32 13.71
N ALA A 36 8.39 5.25 12.37
CA ALA A 36 7.46 5.97 11.53
C ALA A 36 7.26 5.21 10.22
N VAL A 37 6.13 5.44 9.55
CA VAL A 37 5.96 4.98 8.16
C VAL A 37 6.89 5.79 7.26
N VAL A 38 7.75 5.08 6.52
CA VAL A 38 8.69 5.70 5.56
C VAL A 38 8.23 5.55 4.12
N SER A 39 7.32 4.61 3.85
CA SER A 39 6.78 4.34 2.52
C SER A 39 5.41 3.65 2.63
N ALA A 40 4.47 4.05 1.79
CA ALA A 40 3.18 3.38 1.60
C ALA A 40 2.84 3.35 0.11
N PHE A 41 1.93 4.19 -0.37
CA PHE A 41 1.48 4.14 -1.76
C PHE A 41 2.60 4.51 -2.75
N ARG A 42 2.68 3.79 -3.87
CA ARG A 42 3.49 4.16 -5.02
C ARG A 42 2.78 3.74 -6.30
N THR A 43 2.84 4.56 -7.34
CA THR A 43 2.17 4.19 -8.61
C THR A 43 2.88 3.00 -9.28
N PRO A 44 2.23 2.28 -10.21
CA PRO A 44 2.91 1.34 -11.11
C PRO A 44 4.16 1.92 -11.77
N ALA A 45 4.11 3.19 -12.19
CA ALA A 45 5.26 3.88 -12.78
C ALA A 45 6.41 4.06 -11.77
N ASP A 46 6.11 4.49 -10.54
CA ASP A 46 7.12 4.59 -9.48
C ASP A 46 7.75 3.22 -9.15
N GLN A 47 6.94 2.15 -9.15
CA GLN A 47 7.42 0.79 -8.96
C GLN A 47 8.31 0.32 -10.12
N PHE A 48 7.99 0.71 -11.34
CA PHE A 48 8.81 0.40 -12.50
C PHE A 48 10.17 1.10 -12.43
N GLU A 49 10.21 2.35 -11.97
CA GLU A 49 11.47 3.03 -11.69
C GLU A 49 12.32 2.28 -10.65
N LEU A 50 11.71 1.65 -9.62
CA LEU A 50 12.42 0.79 -8.66
C LEU A 50 12.91 -0.49 -9.31
N TYR A 51 12.07 -1.10 -10.14
CA TYR A 51 12.39 -2.33 -10.86
C TYR A 51 13.60 -2.16 -11.78
N LYS A 52 13.78 -1.00 -12.39
CA LYS A 52 14.95 -0.71 -13.24
C LYS A 52 16.28 -0.68 -12.47
N GLN A 53 16.26 -0.44 -11.16
CA GLN A 53 17.51 -0.40 -10.37
C GLN A 53 18.17 -1.79 -10.33
N GLY A 54 19.47 -1.81 -10.64
CA GLY A 54 20.23 -3.06 -10.79
C GLY A 54 19.90 -3.87 -12.04
N ARG A 55 19.19 -3.28 -13.01
CA ARG A 55 18.85 -3.91 -14.29
C ARG A 55 19.27 -3.02 -15.48
N THR A 56 19.50 -3.65 -16.62
CA THR A 56 19.67 -2.98 -17.92
C THR A 56 18.70 -3.56 -18.94
N PHE A 57 18.21 -2.74 -19.87
CA PHE A 57 17.35 -3.22 -20.95
C PHE A 57 18.21 -3.73 -22.10
N LYS A 58 18.09 -5.02 -22.41
CA LYS A 58 18.84 -5.69 -23.49
C LYS A 58 17.92 -6.68 -24.21
N ASN A 59 17.97 -6.69 -25.54
CA ASN A 59 17.22 -7.63 -26.39
C ASN A 59 15.72 -7.69 -26.04
N GLY A 60 15.10 -6.53 -25.83
CA GLY A 60 13.67 -6.42 -25.52
C GLY A 60 13.28 -6.81 -24.09
N LYS A 61 14.24 -7.06 -23.19
CA LYS A 61 13.97 -7.48 -21.79
C LYS A 61 14.84 -6.75 -20.78
N TRP A 62 14.31 -6.58 -19.58
CA TRP A 62 15.09 -6.11 -18.43
C TRP A 62 15.90 -7.26 -17.84
N VAL A 63 17.22 -7.13 -17.84
CA VAL A 63 18.16 -8.13 -17.34
C VAL A 63 18.83 -7.62 -16.08
N LYS A 64 18.87 -8.44 -15.01
CA LYS A 64 19.56 -8.11 -13.77
C LYS A 64 21.07 -8.07 -14.00
N THR A 65 21.69 -6.93 -13.67
CA THR A 65 23.13 -6.67 -13.80
C THR A 65 23.78 -6.24 -12.50
N GLY A 66 23.01 -6.09 -11.42
CA GLY A 66 23.51 -5.75 -10.09
C GLY A 66 22.48 -6.03 -8.99
N SER A 67 22.68 -5.42 -7.83
CA SER A 67 21.73 -5.48 -6.72
C SER A 67 20.41 -4.81 -7.10
N VAL A 68 19.30 -5.52 -6.86
CA VAL A 68 17.95 -5.05 -7.17
C VAL A 68 17.20 -4.76 -5.88
N VAL A 69 16.37 -3.72 -5.89
CA VAL A 69 15.52 -3.32 -4.75
C VAL A 69 14.11 -3.91 -4.83
N THR A 70 13.78 -4.56 -5.94
CA THR A 70 12.51 -5.27 -6.12
C THR A 70 12.60 -6.26 -7.27
N ASN A 71 11.71 -7.27 -7.27
CA ASN A 71 11.57 -8.26 -8.34
C ASN A 71 10.34 -8.05 -9.22
N ILE A 72 9.46 -7.12 -8.87
CA ILE A 72 8.18 -6.89 -9.55
C ILE A 72 8.16 -5.51 -10.20
N ASP A 73 7.61 -5.42 -11.40
CA ASP A 73 7.67 -4.24 -12.26
C ASP A 73 6.54 -3.23 -12.01
N GLY A 74 5.46 -3.65 -11.35
CA GLY A 74 4.27 -2.84 -11.14
C GLY A 74 3.26 -2.85 -12.30
N TYR A 75 3.56 -3.52 -13.42
CA TYR A 75 2.68 -3.61 -14.59
C TYR A 75 2.23 -5.05 -14.89
N THR A 76 3.18 -5.98 -15.04
CA THR A 76 2.85 -7.41 -15.21
C THR A 76 2.52 -8.04 -13.86
N LYS A 77 3.16 -7.57 -12.79
CA LYS A 77 2.85 -7.95 -11.41
C LYS A 77 2.88 -6.74 -10.50
N LEU A 78 1.75 -6.48 -9.86
CA LEU A 78 1.61 -5.38 -8.91
C LEU A 78 2.34 -5.66 -7.60
N SER A 79 2.97 -4.61 -7.07
CA SER A 79 3.35 -4.54 -5.67
C SER A 79 2.14 -4.27 -4.79
N ARG A 80 2.22 -4.70 -3.53
CA ARG A 80 1.21 -4.38 -2.50
C ARG A 80 1.10 -2.87 -2.24
N HIS A 81 2.15 -2.13 -2.59
CA HIS A 81 2.19 -0.67 -2.60
C HIS A 81 1.50 -0.01 -3.82
N ASN A 82 1.23 -0.76 -4.88
CA ASN A 82 0.59 -0.24 -6.11
C ASN A 82 -0.92 -0.20 -6.06
N TYR A 83 -1.52 -0.93 -5.12
CA TYR A 83 -2.94 -0.90 -4.90
C TYR A 83 -3.39 0.45 -4.37
N LEU A 84 -4.61 0.85 -4.72
CA LEU A 84 -5.21 2.11 -4.31
C LEU A 84 -6.64 1.84 -3.84
N PRO A 85 -6.93 1.90 -2.52
CA PRO A 85 -5.98 2.23 -1.47
C PRO A 85 -4.91 1.15 -1.23
N CYS A 86 -3.73 1.61 -0.81
CA CYS A 86 -2.49 0.87 -0.61
C CYS A 86 -2.62 -0.17 0.50
N THR A 87 -2.07 -1.34 0.26
CA THR A 87 -2.23 -2.52 1.12
C THR A 87 -0.95 -2.95 1.84
N ALA A 88 0.10 -2.15 1.71
CA ALA A 88 1.36 -2.32 2.42
C ALA A 88 1.92 -0.99 2.94
N ILE A 89 2.80 -1.09 3.92
CA ILE A 89 3.57 0.01 4.51
C ILE A 89 4.98 -0.48 4.84
N ASP A 90 5.97 0.40 4.70
CA ASP A 90 7.32 0.18 5.21
C ASP A 90 7.52 1.01 6.47
N ILE A 91 7.95 0.35 7.56
CA ILE A 91 8.23 0.98 8.84
C ILE A 91 9.72 1.29 8.92
N GLY A 92 10.08 2.56 9.11
CA GLY A 92 11.45 2.97 9.40
C GLY A 92 11.71 3.07 10.90
N ILE A 93 12.90 2.67 11.32
CA ILE A 93 13.38 2.80 12.71
C ILE A 93 14.42 3.93 12.77
N PHE A 94 14.32 4.75 13.81
CA PHE A 94 15.20 5.89 14.03
C PHE A 94 15.78 5.87 15.42
N LYS A 95 17.05 6.30 15.57
CA LYS A 95 17.66 6.66 16.86
C LYS A 95 17.69 8.18 16.95
N GLY A 96 16.84 8.77 17.80
CA GLY A 96 16.52 10.19 17.71
C GLY A 96 15.98 10.57 16.32
N ASN A 97 16.76 11.33 15.56
CA ASN A 97 16.44 11.74 14.18
C ASN A 97 17.19 10.96 13.10
N GLU A 98 18.14 10.10 13.48
CA GLU A 98 18.93 9.31 12.54
C GLU A 98 18.12 8.12 12.04
N TYR A 99 17.97 7.99 10.71
CA TYR A 99 17.33 6.84 10.10
C TYR A 99 18.28 5.63 10.09
N LEU A 100 17.86 4.55 10.75
CA LEU A 100 18.60 3.30 10.75
C LEU A 100 18.18 2.50 9.52
N GLY A 101 18.87 2.69 8.39
CA GLY A 101 18.53 1.99 7.13
C GLY A 101 18.82 0.49 7.15
N ASN A 102 19.73 0.04 8.02
CA ASN A 102 20.01 -1.36 8.28
C ASN A 102 20.23 -1.55 9.78
N SER A 103 19.42 -2.38 10.42
CA SER A 103 19.51 -2.61 11.87
C SER A 103 18.88 -3.96 12.25
N PRO A 104 19.44 -4.69 13.23
CA PRO A 104 18.78 -5.87 13.78
C PRO A 104 17.44 -5.53 14.46
N LEU A 105 17.16 -4.25 14.75
CA LEU A 105 15.91 -3.81 15.36
C LEU A 105 14.69 -3.99 14.45
N TYR A 106 14.87 -4.10 13.12
CA TYR A 106 13.76 -4.36 12.21
C TYR A 106 13.08 -5.70 12.47
N LYS A 107 13.71 -6.63 13.20
CA LYS A 107 13.04 -7.84 13.71
C LYS A 107 11.78 -7.53 14.53
N HIS A 108 11.64 -6.32 15.07
CA HIS A 108 10.47 -5.89 15.83
C HIS A 108 9.31 -5.44 14.95
N VAL A 109 9.51 -5.17 13.66
CA VAL A 109 8.41 -4.87 12.72
C VAL A 109 7.41 -6.04 12.66
N LYS A 110 7.86 -7.28 12.94
CA LYS A 110 7.01 -8.47 13.14
C LYS A 110 5.84 -8.28 14.12
N GLN A 111 5.87 -7.27 15.00
CA GLN A 111 4.74 -6.97 15.88
C GLN A 111 3.45 -6.66 15.08
N GLY A 112 3.57 -6.22 13.82
CA GLY A 112 2.45 -6.04 12.90
C GLY A 112 1.56 -7.28 12.74
N ALA A 113 2.12 -8.49 12.87
CA ALA A 113 1.38 -9.75 12.75
C ALA A 113 0.23 -9.89 13.76
N LYS A 114 0.34 -9.26 14.93
CA LYS A 114 -0.73 -9.22 15.95
C LYS A 114 -1.99 -8.48 15.47
N PHE A 115 -1.84 -7.66 14.43
CA PHE A 115 -2.88 -6.79 13.88
C PHE A 115 -3.33 -7.23 12.49
N GLY A 116 -3.02 -8.47 12.09
CA GLY A 116 -3.46 -9.03 10.81
C GLY A 116 -2.60 -8.65 9.60
N PHE A 117 -1.29 -8.51 9.81
CA PHE A 117 -0.30 -8.20 8.77
C PHE A 117 0.71 -9.32 8.59
N ASP A 118 1.09 -9.59 7.34
CA ASP A 118 2.25 -10.41 7.03
C ASP A 118 3.50 -9.52 7.05
N TRP A 119 4.59 -10.02 7.65
CA TRP A 119 5.86 -9.31 7.76
C TRP A 119 6.87 -9.78 6.71
N GLY A 120 7.47 -8.85 5.97
CA GLY A 120 8.42 -9.17 4.90
C GLY A 120 9.70 -9.86 5.37
N GLY A 121 10.03 -9.78 6.66
CA GLY A 121 11.14 -10.53 7.24
C GLY A 121 10.92 -12.05 7.36
N ASP A 122 9.67 -12.49 7.30
CA ASP A 122 9.30 -13.92 7.34
C ASP A 122 9.28 -14.55 5.92
N TRP A 123 9.49 -13.77 4.85
CA TRP A 123 9.56 -14.31 3.50
C TRP A 123 10.73 -15.28 3.31
N SER A 124 10.50 -16.36 2.57
CA SER A 124 11.51 -17.40 2.31
C SER A 124 12.68 -16.90 1.45
N SER A 125 12.44 -15.87 0.64
CA SER A 125 13.44 -15.20 -0.19
C SER A 125 13.12 -13.71 -0.27
N PHE A 126 14.14 -12.90 -0.60
CA PHE A 126 14.00 -11.45 -0.74
C PHE A 126 13.40 -10.77 0.52
N LYS A 127 13.91 -11.14 1.70
CA LYS A 127 13.43 -10.60 2.98
C LYS A 127 13.46 -9.07 3.00
N ASP A 128 12.31 -8.49 3.28
CA ASP A 128 12.11 -7.04 3.36
C ASP A 128 11.70 -6.68 4.79
N LEU A 129 12.70 -6.40 5.64
CA LEU A 129 12.49 -6.26 7.08
C LEU A 129 11.61 -5.04 7.46
N PRO A 130 11.64 -3.90 6.74
CA PRO A 130 10.70 -2.80 6.93
C PRO A 130 9.23 -3.12 6.59
N HIS A 131 8.97 -4.10 5.71
CA HIS A 131 7.68 -4.27 5.02
C HIS A 131 6.62 -4.97 5.88
N LEU A 132 5.43 -4.37 5.91
CA LEU A 132 4.19 -4.98 6.38
C LEU A 132 3.12 -4.89 5.29
N GLU A 133 2.42 -5.99 5.04
CA GLU A 133 1.24 -6.01 4.17
C GLU A 133 0.04 -6.64 4.86
N ILE A 134 -1.17 -6.18 4.54
CA ILE A 134 -2.39 -6.79 5.11
C ILE A 134 -2.39 -8.27 4.74
N SER A 135 -2.57 -9.17 5.71
CA SER A 135 -2.64 -10.59 5.41
C SER A 135 -3.77 -10.88 4.43
N THR A 136 -3.55 -11.77 3.46
CA THR A 136 -4.55 -12.09 2.42
C THR A 136 -5.88 -12.58 3.00
N SER A 137 -5.85 -13.22 4.17
CA SER A 137 -7.04 -13.62 4.94
C SER A 137 -7.93 -12.45 5.39
N ASN A 138 -7.36 -11.26 5.52
CA ASN A 138 -8.06 -10.00 5.85
C ASN A 138 -8.48 -9.21 4.60
N LEU A 139 -8.13 -9.69 3.39
CA LEU A 139 -8.49 -9.09 2.10
C LEU A 139 -9.42 -10.01 1.30
N LYS A 140 -10.53 -10.41 1.93
CA LYS A 140 -11.54 -11.27 1.28
C LYS A 140 -12.48 -10.45 0.38
N PRO A 141 -13.05 -11.07 -0.68
CA PRO A 141 -12.75 -12.44 -1.16
C PRO A 141 -11.40 -12.55 -1.86
N ASN A 142 -10.90 -11.45 -2.39
CA ASN A 142 -9.53 -11.24 -2.81
C ASN A 142 -9.21 -9.75 -2.76
N ILE A 143 -7.94 -9.42 -2.85
CA ILE A 143 -7.42 -8.05 -2.84
C ILE A 143 -8.15 -7.11 -3.81
N GLU A 144 -8.40 -7.55 -5.04
CA GLU A 144 -8.96 -6.70 -6.09
C GLU A 144 -10.40 -6.31 -5.78
N LYS A 145 -11.23 -7.31 -5.42
CA LYS A 145 -12.61 -7.07 -5.00
C LYS A 145 -12.68 -6.26 -3.71
N ASN A 146 -11.80 -6.54 -2.75
CA ASN A 146 -11.77 -5.82 -1.48
C ASN A 146 -11.47 -4.33 -1.68
N ILE A 147 -10.51 -4.02 -2.55
CA ILE A 147 -10.21 -2.65 -2.95
C ILE A 147 -11.39 -2.03 -3.71
N ALA A 148 -11.96 -2.74 -4.69
CA ALA A 148 -13.10 -2.26 -5.46
C ALA A 148 -14.31 -1.90 -4.58
N ILE A 149 -14.53 -2.62 -3.48
CA ILE A 149 -15.55 -2.30 -2.47
C ILE A 149 -15.32 -0.90 -1.90
N VAL A 150 -14.08 -0.54 -1.54
CA VAL A 150 -13.77 0.80 -1.03
C VAL A 150 -14.14 1.89 -2.04
N TRP A 151 -13.91 1.64 -3.33
CA TRP A 151 -14.32 2.58 -4.37
C TRP A 151 -15.84 2.64 -4.53
N GLN A 152 -16.53 1.51 -4.53
CA GLN A 152 -17.99 1.45 -4.59
C GLN A 152 -18.65 2.20 -3.41
N GLN A 153 -18.06 2.19 -2.20
CA GLN A 153 -18.56 2.98 -1.07
C GLN A 153 -18.65 4.47 -1.40
N TYR A 154 -17.63 5.05 -2.02
CA TYR A 154 -17.68 6.44 -2.48
C TYR A 154 -18.76 6.68 -3.53
N LEU A 155 -18.89 5.76 -4.49
CA LEU A 155 -19.88 5.90 -5.57
C LEU A 155 -21.32 5.82 -5.04
N ILE A 156 -21.58 4.95 -4.05
CA ILE A 156 -22.85 4.86 -3.34
C ILE A 156 -23.09 6.14 -2.53
N LYS A 157 -22.07 6.61 -1.79
CA LYS A 157 -22.17 7.86 -1.02
C LYS A 157 -22.53 9.06 -1.89
N ALA A 158 -21.98 9.11 -3.10
CA ALA A 158 -22.27 10.14 -4.08
C ALA A 158 -23.68 10.03 -4.72
N GLY A 159 -24.41 8.94 -4.48
CA GLY A 159 -25.70 8.67 -5.11
C GLY A 159 -25.60 8.30 -6.60
N LEU A 160 -24.41 7.93 -7.08
CA LEU A 160 -24.15 7.65 -8.50
C LEU A 160 -24.05 6.16 -8.83
N TYR A 161 -24.08 5.30 -7.82
CA TYR A 161 -24.05 3.85 -7.99
C TYR A 161 -25.13 3.18 -7.12
N ASP A 162 -25.98 2.39 -7.76
CA ASP A 162 -27.14 1.69 -7.19
C ASP A 162 -26.93 0.17 -7.07
N GLY A 163 -25.74 -0.31 -7.44
CA GLY A 163 -25.41 -1.74 -7.42
C GLY A 163 -25.00 -2.25 -6.05
N ALA A 164 -24.79 -3.56 -5.97
CA ALA A 164 -24.33 -4.21 -4.75
C ALA A 164 -22.88 -3.83 -4.41
N LEU A 165 -22.56 -3.80 -3.11
CA LEU A 165 -21.21 -3.61 -2.61
C LEU A 165 -20.43 -4.93 -2.66
N ASP A 166 -20.13 -5.41 -3.87
CA ASP A 166 -19.64 -6.76 -4.15
C ASP A 166 -18.19 -6.82 -4.68
N GLY A 167 -17.57 -5.65 -4.91
CA GLY A 167 -16.24 -5.50 -5.48
C GLY A 167 -16.17 -5.79 -6.98
N ILE A 168 -17.30 -5.98 -7.66
CA ILE A 168 -17.35 -6.14 -9.12
C ILE A 168 -17.37 -4.75 -9.75
N PHE A 169 -16.18 -4.26 -10.12
CA PHE A 169 -16.02 -2.95 -10.72
C PHE A 169 -16.30 -2.97 -12.23
N GLY A 170 -17.57 -3.15 -12.58
CA GLY A 170 -18.06 -3.23 -13.96
C GLY A 170 -18.51 -1.90 -14.57
N PRO A 171 -19.22 -1.93 -15.72
CA PRO A 171 -19.61 -0.72 -16.46
C PRO A 171 -20.40 0.31 -15.64
N LYS A 172 -21.29 -0.12 -14.73
CA LYS A 172 -22.01 0.79 -13.82
C LYS A 172 -21.06 1.55 -12.89
N SER A 173 -20.12 0.84 -12.24
CA SER A 173 -19.14 1.45 -11.34
C SER A 173 -18.21 2.40 -12.11
N THR A 174 -17.79 2.01 -13.32
CA THR A 174 -16.97 2.85 -14.20
C THR A 174 -17.70 4.12 -14.64
N ALA A 175 -18.97 4.02 -15.03
CA ALA A 175 -19.78 5.18 -15.42
C ALA A 175 -19.98 6.14 -14.24
N ALA A 176 -20.28 5.62 -13.05
CA ALA A 176 -20.40 6.40 -11.82
C ALA A 176 -19.08 7.11 -11.48
N LEU A 177 -17.95 6.40 -11.58
CA LEU A 177 -16.62 6.97 -11.35
C LEU A 177 -16.29 8.10 -12.33
N GLN A 178 -16.53 7.87 -13.62
CA GLN A 178 -16.32 8.86 -14.67
C GLN A 178 -17.20 10.09 -14.47
N SER A 179 -18.47 9.90 -14.10
CA SER A 179 -19.40 11.00 -13.81
C SER A 179 -18.94 11.83 -12.61
N LEU A 180 -18.40 11.18 -11.57
CA LEU A 180 -18.01 11.84 -10.33
C LEU A 180 -16.64 12.51 -10.41
N THR A 181 -15.70 11.87 -11.09
CA THR A 181 -14.28 12.26 -11.05
C THR A 181 -13.71 12.70 -12.39
N GLY A 182 -14.43 12.48 -13.51
CA GLY A 182 -13.89 12.68 -14.85
C GLY A 182 -12.87 11.61 -15.29
N GLU A 183 -12.62 10.59 -14.46
CA GLU A 183 -11.68 9.51 -14.73
C GLU A 183 -12.42 8.18 -14.93
N SER A 184 -12.03 7.40 -15.94
CA SER A 184 -12.64 6.09 -16.24
C SER A 184 -11.90 4.93 -15.58
N GLN A 185 -10.80 5.22 -14.88
CA GLN A 185 -9.94 4.24 -14.23
C GLN A 185 -9.77 4.58 -12.75
N ARG A 186 -9.63 3.53 -11.93
CA ARG A 186 -9.27 3.64 -10.51
C ARG A 186 -7.80 4.04 -10.38
N ASN A 187 -7.53 5.34 -10.56
CA ASN A 187 -6.20 5.92 -10.53
C ASN A 187 -6.07 6.96 -9.40
N LYS A 188 -4.86 7.48 -9.20
CA LYS A 188 -4.58 8.44 -8.14
C LYS A 188 -5.43 9.71 -8.25
N ALA A 189 -5.63 10.25 -9.45
CA ALA A 189 -6.39 11.47 -9.68
C ALA A 189 -7.87 11.29 -9.30
N ALA A 190 -8.46 10.15 -9.67
CA ALA A 190 -9.82 9.80 -9.28
C ALA A 190 -9.94 9.67 -7.76
N TYR A 191 -9.01 8.93 -7.12
CA TYR A 191 -9.04 8.71 -5.68
C TYR A 191 -8.86 10.01 -4.88
N ASP A 192 -7.99 10.91 -5.33
CA ASP A 192 -7.82 12.24 -4.71
C ASP A 192 -9.15 13.00 -4.69
N LYS A 193 -9.87 13.06 -5.82
CA LYS A 193 -11.19 13.72 -5.89
C LYS A 193 -12.21 13.08 -4.94
N LEU A 194 -12.26 11.75 -4.86
CA LEU A 194 -13.17 11.04 -3.96
C LEU A 194 -12.84 11.34 -2.50
N PHE A 195 -11.56 11.25 -2.12
CA PHE A 195 -11.13 11.48 -0.74
C PHE A 195 -11.32 12.94 -0.34
N ASP A 196 -10.99 13.90 -1.20
CA ASP A 196 -11.14 15.33 -0.92
C ASP A 196 -12.62 15.72 -0.75
N GLN A 197 -13.53 15.07 -1.48
CA GLN A 197 -14.96 15.35 -1.39
C GLN A 197 -15.64 14.67 -0.19
N PHE A 198 -15.32 13.40 0.09
CA PHE A 198 -16.07 12.59 1.07
C PHE A 198 -15.28 12.23 2.32
N GLY A 199 -13.97 12.50 2.36
CA GLY A 199 -13.09 12.13 3.45
C GLY A 199 -12.77 10.63 3.50
N PRO A 200 -12.32 10.12 4.66
CA PRO A 200 -11.91 8.73 4.81
C PRO A 200 -13.04 7.72 4.54
N PRO A 201 -12.81 6.66 3.75
CA PRO A 201 -13.82 5.69 3.36
C PRO A 201 -14.39 4.86 4.53
N GLU A 202 -13.65 4.74 5.64
CA GLU A 202 -14.15 4.10 6.86
C GLU A 202 -15.32 4.83 7.55
N ASN A 203 -15.65 6.05 7.11
CA ASN A 203 -16.75 6.85 7.66
C ASN A 203 -17.97 6.93 6.70
N LEU A 204 -17.98 6.18 5.60
CA LEU A 204 -19.00 6.25 4.55
C LEU A 204 -20.17 5.30 4.75
#